data_AF-A0A9D6W4G9-F1
#
_entry.id   AF-A0A9D6W4G9-F1
#
_cell.length_a   1.000
_cell.length_b   1.000
_cell.length_c   1.000
_cell.angle_alpha   90.00
_cell.angle_beta   90.00
_cell.angle_gamma   90.00
#
_symmetry.space_group_name_H-M   'P 1'
#
loop_
_entity.id
_entity.type
_entity.pdbx_description
1 polymer ?
#
loop_
_entity_poly.entity_id
_entity_poly.type
_entity_poly.pdbx_seq_one_letter_code
_entity_poly.pdbx_strand_id
1 'polypeptide(L)'
;MGSLWKRILGEEEEGSGDRPGLTGEDYVRVSELMLFNRNLVEALKHEQMGIALYTRYLQEAHDKEGREMYQKLIDEEIRHLRMVEEEIEEHKRKGYWS
;
A
#
# COMPACT_ATOMS: atom_id res chain seq x y z
N MET A 1 -23.25 35.70 37.00
CA MET A 1 -22.28 35.76 35.87
C MET A 1 -21.21 34.71 36.14
N GLY A 2 -20.96 33.85 35.16
CA GLY A 2 -20.40 32.50 35.35
C GLY A 2 -21.55 31.51 35.08
N SER A 3 -21.49 30.56 34.17
CA SER A 3 -20.34 29.88 33.59
C SER A 3 -20.66 29.54 32.13
N LEU A 4 -20.23 30.40 31.20
CA LEU A 4 -20.17 30.04 29.77
C LEU A 4 -19.14 28.91 29.56
N TRP A 5 -18.16 28.83 30.46
CA TRP A 5 -17.12 27.81 30.51
C TRP A 5 -17.66 26.41 30.80
N LYS A 6 -18.70 26.24 31.64
CA LYS A 6 -19.38 24.95 31.88
C LYS A 6 -20.09 24.37 30.66
N ARG A 7 -20.39 25.20 29.65
CA ARG A 7 -21.08 24.77 28.42
C ARG A 7 -20.11 24.55 27.26
N ILE A 8 -18.90 25.11 27.34
CA ILE A 8 -17.81 24.94 26.37
C ILE A 8 -16.92 23.76 26.78
N LEU A 9 -16.68 23.58 28.08
CA LEU A 9 -16.05 22.41 28.67
C LEU A 9 -17.17 21.61 29.31
N GLY A 10 -17.75 20.69 28.51
CA GLY A 10 -18.73 19.74 29.01
C GLY A 10 -18.20 19.04 30.25
N GLU A 11 -19.05 18.96 31.27
CA GLU A 11 -18.84 18.11 32.43
C GLU A 11 -18.46 16.71 31.94
N GLU A 12 -17.32 16.21 32.42
CA GLU A 12 -16.93 14.81 32.27
C GLU A 12 -18.00 13.98 32.98
N GLU A 13 -18.99 13.50 32.22
CA GLU A 13 -19.80 12.37 32.67
C GLU A 13 -18.85 11.17 32.81
N GLU A 14 -18.61 10.78 34.07
CA GLU A 14 -18.12 9.46 34.47
C GLU A 14 -19.06 8.39 33.88
N GLY A 15 -18.79 8.00 32.64
CA GLY A 15 -19.38 6.88 31.94
C GLY A 15 -18.28 5.91 31.55
N SER A 16 -18.17 4.81 32.29
CA SER A 16 -17.26 3.70 32.06
C SER A 16 -17.13 3.31 30.57
N GLY A 17 -15.93 3.43 30.02
CA GLY A 17 -15.62 3.00 28.67
C GLY A 17 -14.15 3.27 28.35
N ASP A 18 -13.25 2.52 28.99
CA ASP A 18 -11.83 2.47 28.63
C ASP A 18 -11.70 2.22 27.12
N ARG A 19 -11.45 3.29 26.35
CA ARG A 19 -10.79 3.17 25.05
C ARG A 19 -9.33 3.47 25.33
N PRO A 20 -8.44 2.48 25.24
CA PRO A 20 -7.02 2.75 25.41
C PRO A 20 -6.62 3.83 24.39
N GLY A 21 -6.06 4.94 24.86
CA GLY A 21 -5.40 5.88 23.97
C GLY A 21 -4.29 5.14 23.22
N LEU A 22 -4.10 5.46 21.93
CA LEU A 22 -3.04 4.87 21.12
C LEU A 22 -1.69 5.08 21.81
N THR A 23 -0.98 3.99 22.09
CA THR A 23 0.35 4.02 22.70
C THR A 23 1.41 4.31 21.64
N GLY A 24 2.64 4.65 22.07
CA GLY A 24 3.76 4.87 21.14
C GLY A 24 4.04 3.68 20.21
N GLU A 25 3.85 2.45 20.70
CA GLU A 25 3.99 1.21 19.92
C GLU A 25 2.92 1.11 18.82
N ASP A 26 1.68 1.55 19.10
CA ASP A 26 0.59 1.56 18.13
C ASP A 26 0.89 2.51 16.96
N TYR A 27 1.47 3.68 17.23
CA TYR A 27 1.85 4.64 16.18
C TYR A 27 2.94 4.09 15.26
N VAL A 28 3.97 3.45 15.82
CA VAL A 28 5.04 2.82 15.03
C VAL A 28 4.44 1.77 14.10
N ARG A 29 3.60 0.87 14.62
CA ARG A 29 2.94 -0.17 13.83
C ARG A 29 2.08 0.39 12.70
N VAL A 30 1.31 1.45 12.95
CA VAL A 30 0.52 2.14 11.90
C VAL A 30 1.42 2.76 10.84
N SER A 31 2.52 3.42 11.23
CA SER A 31 3.45 4.03 10.29
C SER A 31 4.18 3.00 9.42
N GLU A 32 4.57 1.86 9.98
CA GLU A 32 5.18 0.75 9.24
C GLU A 32 4.19 0.17 8.22
N LEU A 33 2.92 0.03 8.62
CA LEU A 33 1.86 -0.44 7.73
C LEU A 33 1.61 0.51 6.56
N MET A 34 1.54 1.82 6.83
CA MET A 34 1.40 2.84 5.78
C MET A 34 2.59 2.84 4.82
N LEU A 35 3.81 2.71 5.35
CA LEU A 35 5.01 2.61 4.53
C LEU A 35 4.98 1.35 3.66
N PHE A 36 4.55 0.22 4.22
CA PHE A 36 4.40 -1.02 3.47
C PHE A 36 3.39 -0.89 2.32
N ASN A 37 2.20 -0.35 2.58
CA ASN A 37 1.20 -0.11 1.53
C ASN A 37 1.75 0.81 0.43
N ARG A 38 2.45 1.88 0.81
CA ARG A 38 3.10 2.77 -0.16
C ARG A 38 4.10 2.01 -1.02
N ASN A 39 4.91 1.14 -0.42
CA ASN A 39 5.89 0.34 -1.16
C ASN A 39 5.22 -0.65 -2.12
N LEU A 40 4.06 -1.23 -1.77
CA LEU A 40 3.28 -2.05 -2.69
C LEU A 40 2.80 -1.25 -3.92
N VAL A 41 2.36 0.00 -3.72
CA VAL A 41 1.95 0.88 -4.84
C VAL A 41 3.13 1.22 -5.74
N GLU A 42 4.30 1.53 -5.18
CA GLU A 42 5.50 1.78 -5.98
C GLU A 42 5.97 0.51 -6.72
N ALA A 43 5.90 -0.66 -6.08
CA ALA A 43 6.20 -1.94 -6.73
C ALA A 43 5.25 -2.18 -7.91
N LEU A 44 3.93 -2.03 -7.72
CA LEU A 44 2.93 -2.17 -8.78
C LEU A 44 3.27 -1.30 -10.00
N LYS A 45 3.65 -0.05 -9.76
CA LYS A 45 4.05 0.88 -10.81
C LYS A 45 5.33 0.42 -11.53
N HIS A 46 6.32 -0.07 -10.78
CA HIS A 46 7.56 -0.58 -11.38
C HIS A 46 7.32 -1.80 -12.26
N GLU A 47 6.52 -2.78 -11.83
CA GLU A 47 6.21 -3.96 -12.66
C GLU A 47 5.47 -3.55 -13.95
N GLN A 48 4.51 -2.63 -13.86
CA GLN A 48 3.81 -2.10 -15.04
C GLN A 48 4.78 -1.37 -16.01
N MET A 49 5.71 -0.60 -15.47
CA MET A 49 6.75 0.07 -16.25
C MET A 49 7.71 -0.93 -16.89
N GLY A 50 8.10 -1.99 -16.17
CA GLY A 50 8.94 -3.08 -16.67
C GLY A 50 8.30 -3.79 -17.86
N ILE A 51 7.03 -4.20 -17.73
CA ILE A 51 6.26 -4.79 -18.82
C ILE A 51 6.25 -3.87 -20.05
N ALA A 52 5.93 -2.58 -19.87
CA ALA A 52 5.89 -1.64 -20.98
C ALA A 52 7.26 -1.47 -21.67
N LEU A 53 8.32 -1.38 -20.88
CA LEU A 53 9.70 -1.22 -21.36
C LEU A 53 10.15 -2.45 -22.16
N TYR A 54 10.01 -3.65 -21.59
CA TYR A 54 10.41 -4.88 -22.27
C TYR A 54 9.54 -5.19 -23.47
N THR A 55 8.25 -4.83 -23.44
CA THR A 55 7.38 -4.93 -24.62
C THR A 55 7.89 -4.06 -25.77
N ARG A 56 8.32 -2.83 -25.47
CA ARG A 56 8.93 -1.95 -26.47
C ARG A 56 10.21 -2.56 -27.03
N TYR A 57 11.11 -3.07 -26.18
CA TYR A 57 12.35 -3.68 -26.65
C TYR A 57 12.14 -4.98 -27.42
N LEU A 58 11.12 -5.77 -27.07
CA LEU A 58 10.70 -6.94 -27.84
C LEU A 58 10.29 -6.56 -29.27
N GLN A 59 9.62 -5.42 -29.45
CA GLN A 59 9.20 -4.91 -30.76
C GLN A 59 10.38 -4.36 -31.57
N GLU A 60 11.38 -3.77 -30.90
CA GLU A 60 12.59 -3.21 -31.52
C GLU A 60 13.67 -4.28 -31.79
N ALA A 61 13.58 -5.46 -31.17
CA ALA A 61 14.55 -6.55 -31.33
C ALA A 61 14.44 -7.23 -32.71
N HIS A 62 15.57 -7.36 -33.40
CA HIS A 62 15.67 -7.94 -34.75
C HIS A 62 16.11 -9.40 -34.78
N ASP A 63 16.74 -9.88 -33.72
CA ASP A 63 17.19 -11.27 -33.59
C ASP A 63 16.23 -12.10 -32.74
N LYS A 64 16.18 -13.40 -33.04
CA LYS A 64 15.26 -14.34 -32.38
C LYS A 64 15.57 -14.50 -30.88
N GLU A 65 16.85 -14.52 -30.52
CA GLU A 65 17.30 -14.80 -29.15
C GLU A 65 16.93 -13.63 -28.21
N GLY A 66 17.16 -12.40 -28.64
CA GLY A 66 16.76 -11.18 -27.92
C GLY A 66 15.24 -11.09 -27.75
N ARG A 67 14.47 -11.47 -28.77
CA ARG A 67 13.00 -11.54 -28.65
C ARG A 67 12.55 -12.57 -27.63
N GLU A 68 13.15 -13.76 -27.64
CA GLU A 68 12.85 -14.79 -26.63
C GLU A 68 13.23 -14.36 -25.22
N MET A 69 14.34 -13.64 -25.07
CA MET A 69 14.76 -13.06 -23.79
C MET A 69 13.74 -12.04 -23.28
N TYR A 70 13.36 -11.04 -24.09
CA TYR A 70 12.38 -10.03 -23.66
C TYR A 70 11.01 -10.64 -23.37
N GLN A 71 10.59 -11.68 -24.11
CA GLN A 71 9.36 -12.38 -23.79
C GLN A 71 9.41 -13.01 -22.39
N LYS A 72 10.52 -13.65 -22.03
CA LYS A 72 10.69 -14.24 -20.68
C LYS A 72 10.67 -13.18 -19.58
N LEU A 73 11.28 -12.02 -19.81
CA LEU A 73 11.24 -10.89 -18.87
C LEU A 73 9.82 -10.37 -18.70
N ILE A 74 9.07 -10.17 -19.79
CA ILE A 74 7.66 -9.77 -19.73
C ILE A 74 6.84 -10.79 -18.92
N ASP A 75 7.03 -12.08 -19.17
CA ASP A 75 6.33 -13.16 -18.46
C ASP A 75 6.66 -13.16 -16.96
N GLU A 76 7.87 -12.73 -16.57
CA GLU A 76 8.30 -12.59 -15.18
C GLU A 76 7.68 -11.38 -14.49
N GLU A 77 7.73 -10.20 -15.11
CA GLU A 77 7.10 -8.99 -14.59
C GLU A 77 5.57 -9.17 -14.45
N ILE A 78 4.92 -9.93 -15.36
CA ILE A 78 3.49 -10.29 -15.22
C ILE A 78 3.25 -11.16 -13.96
N ARG A 79 4.17 -12.08 -13.64
CA ARG A 79 4.05 -12.88 -12.40
C ARG A 79 4.22 -12.00 -11.17
N HIS A 80 5.20 -11.11 -11.16
CA HIS A 80 5.41 -10.18 -10.05
C HIS A 80 4.23 -9.23 -9.87
N LEU A 81 3.70 -8.68 -10.96
CA LEU A 81 2.52 -7.82 -10.93
C LEU A 81 1.35 -8.50 -10.20
N ARG A 82 1.07 -9.77 -10.53
CA ARG A 82 0.01 -10.55 -9.86
C ARG A 82 0.28 -10.72 -8.37
N MET A 83 1.51 -11.01 -7.98
CA MET A 83 1.87 -11.15 -6.55
C MET A 83 1.63 -9.84 -5.79
N VAL A 84 2.00 -8.70 -6.38
CA VAL A 84 1.77 -7.39 -5.78
C VAL A 84 0.28 -7.07 -5.69
N GLU A 85 -0.49 -7.34 -6.74
CA GLU A 85 -1.95 -7.17 -6.74
C GLU A 85 -2.63 -8.03 -5.66
N GLU A 86 -2.23 -9.31 -5.53
CA GLU A 86 -2.74 -10.22 -4.49
C GLU A 86 -2.44 -9.70 -3.08
N GLU A 87 -1.23 -9.20 -2.82
CA GLU A 87 -0.86 -8.64 -1.52
C GLU A 87 -1.65 -7.36 -1.19
N ILE A 88 -1.86 -6.49 -2.18
CA ILE A 88 -2.70 -5.30 -2.05
C ILE A 88 -4.14 -5.69 -1.67
N GLU A 89 -4.73 -6.66 -2.37
CA GLU A 89 -6.10 -7.12 -2.08
C GLU A 89 -6.21 -7.77 -0.70
N GLU A 90 -5.19 -8.50 -0.27
CA GLU A 90 -5.13 -9.07 1.08
C GLU A 90 -5.06 -7.97 2.16
N HIS A 91 -4.28 -6.92 1.94
CA HIS A 91 -4.21 -5.76 2.82
C HIS A 91 -5.55 -5.01 2.89
N LYS A 92 -6.24 -4.84 1.76
CA LYS A 92 -7.60 -4.29 1.73
C LYS A 92 -8.58 -5.15 2.53
N ARG A 93 -8.56 -6.47 2.33
CA ARG A 93 -9.44 -7.41 3.02
C ARG A 93 -9.24 -7.41 4.53
N LYS A 94 -7.99 -7.22 5.00
CA LYS A 94 -7.64 -7.11 6.42
C LYS A 94 -7.98 -5.76 7.05
N GLY A 95 -8.41 -4.77 6.25
CA GLY A 95 -8.63 -3.40 6.72
C GLY A 95 -7.33 -2.64 6.99
N TYR A 96 -6.23 -3.11 6.41
CA TYR A 96 -4.89 -2.51 6.54
C TYR A 96 -4.62 -1.46 5.47
N TRP A 97 -5.55 -1.29 4.53
CA TRP A 97 -5.44 -0.36 3.42
C TRP A 97 -6.14 0.96 3.77
N SER A 98 -5.40 2.07 3.74
CA SER A 98 -5.89 3.44 3.98
C SER A 98 -5.25 4.41 3.02
#